data_AF-R5IJ60-F1
#
_entry.id   AF-R5IJ60-F1
#
_cell.length_a   1.000
_cell.length_b   1.000
_cell.length_c   1.000
_cell.angle_alpha   90.00
_cell.angle_beta   90.00
_cell.angle_gamma   90.00
#
_symmetry.space_group_name_H-M   'P 1'
#
loop_
_entity.id
_entity.type
_entity.pdbx_description
1 polymer ?
#
loop_
_entity_poly.entity_id
_entity_poly.type
_entity_poly.pdbx_seq_one_letter_code
_entity_poly.pdbx_strand_id
1 'polypeptide(L)'
;MNLRFADEHDAAACLAIYAQYIDTSITFETALPSEDEFAGRIRSYGAVYPWLIAEEEGKILAYAYAHRAQERAAYDWNAELSVYVSKNAAGRGLGTRLYRALLALLKEQGVRTAYGVVTMPNDASAALHRKLGFGLLGTYHNTGYKNGRRRDAGWFEKNNRVMWSCSKSTSARLTACRSRSAPSASSQTAKRSCGRFEKQPPVQHRGLFFAGLLSAVTASPDRLPAFAAADGAGAG
;
A
#
# COMPACT_ATOMS: atom_id res chain seq x y z
N MET A 1 -6.45 -10.05 -21.01
CA MET A 1 -5.72 -9.46 -19.86
C MET A 1 -6.08 -10.11 -18.51
N ASN A 2 -5.18 -10.96 -18.00
CA ASN A 2 -5.22 -11.63 -16.70
C ASN A 2 -4.29 -10.93 -15.68
N LEU A 3 -4.63 -10.96 -14.38
CA LEU A 3 -3.77 -10.49 -13.30
C LEU A 3 -3.48 -11.66 -12.36
N ARG A 4 -2.20 -11.93 -12.06
CA ARG A 4 -1.80 -12.98 -11.12
C ARG A 4 -0.63 -12.58 -10.23
N PHE A 5 -0.41 -13.33 -9.16
CA PHE A 5 0.82 -13.25 -8.40
C PHE A 5 1.99 -13.72 -9.27
N ALA A 6 3.12 -13.03 -9.12
CA ALA A 6 4.38 -13.46 -9.69
C ALA A 6 5.09 -14.46 -8.77
N ASP A 7 5.88 -15.32 -9.37
CA ASP A 7 6.92 -16.09 -8.69
C ASP A 7 8.28 -15.88 -9.38
N GLU A 8 9.35 -16.47 -8.84
CA GLU A 8 10.69 -16.27 -9.39
C GLU A 8 10.86 -16.67 -10.87
N HIS A 9 10.02 -17.56 -11.42
CA HIS A 9 10.11 -17.96 -12.82
C HIS A 9 9.63 -16.85 -13.76
N ASP A 10 8.93 -15.84 -13.24
CA ASP A 10 8.54 -14.63 -13.98
C ASP A 10 9.69 -13.59 -14.07
N ALA A 11 10.84 -13.86 -13.42
CA ALA A 11 11.94 -12.91 -13.31
C ALA A 11 12.47 -12.45 -14.68
N ALA A 12 12.73 -13.36 -15.61
CA ALA A 12 13.22 -13.02 -16.95
C ALA A 12 12.30 -12.02 -17.67
N ALA A 13 10.99 -12.25 -17.62
CA ALA A 13 10.01 -11.41 -18.29
C ALA A 13 9.82 -10.05 -17.58
N CYS A 14 9.81 -10.04 -16.24
CA CYS A 14 9.78 -8.78 -15.48
C CYS A 14 11.05 -7.97 -15.69
N LEU A 15 12.22 -8.61 -15.70
CA LEU A 15 13.51 -7.98 -15.96
C LEU A 15 13.58 -7.42 -17.38
N ALA A 16 13.02 -8.11 -18.38
CA ALA A 16 12.92 -7.58 -19.75
C ALA A 16 12.06 -6.32 -19.85
N ILE A 17 11.04 -6.17 -19.01
CA ILE A 17 10.28 -4.92 -18.87
C ILE A 17 11.14 -3.85 -18.18
N TYR A 18 11.80 -4.22 -17.08
CA TYR A 18 12.63 -3.33 -16.30
C TYR A 18 13.82 -2.75 -17.09
N ALA A 19 14.45 -3.58 -17.94
CA ALA A 19 15.56 -3.20 -18.81
C ALA A 19 15.20 -2.06 -19.77
N GLN A 20 13.92 -1.90 -20.13
CA GLN A 20 13.46 -0.77 -20.95
C GLN A 20 13.62 0.59 -20.25
N TYR A 21 13.83 0.59 -18.93
CA TYR A 21 13.91 1.76 -18.07
C TYR A 21 15.31 2.03 -17.52
N ILE A 22 16.28 1.11 -17.68
CA ILE A 22 17.59 1.25 -17.05
C ILE A 22 18.35 2.49 -17.52
N ASP A 23 18.28 2.80 -18.83
CA ASP A 23 18.92 3.99 -19.39
C ASP A 23 18.09 5.27 -19.20
N THR A 24 16.96 5.20 -18.49
CA THR A 24 16.10 6.34 -18.18
C THR A 24 16.32 6.83 -16.75
N SER A 25 15.74 7.99 -16.42
CA SER A 25 15.72 8.48 -15.03
C SER A 25 14.60 7.87 -14.18
N ILE A 26 13.77 6.97 -14.72
CA ILE A 26 12.59 6.44 -14.00
C ILE A 26 13.01 5.58 -12.81
N THR A 27 14.02 4.74 -13.00
CA THR A 27 14.69 4.02 -11.89
C THR A 27 16.02 4.70 -11.56
N PHE A 28 16.42 4.63 -10.30
CA PHE A 28 17.74 5.07 -9.85
C PHE A 28 18.79 3.95 -9.83
N GLU A 29 18.45 2.71 -10.22
CA GLU A 29 19.48 1.71 -10.47
C GLU A 29 20.34 2.12 -11.66
N THR A 30 21.66 2.01 -11.51
CA THR A 30 22.64 2.43 -12.51
C THR A 30 23.11 1.29 -13.42
N ALA A 31 22.84 0.05 -13.03
CA ALA A 31 23.15 -1.15 -13.80
C ALA A 31 21.94 -2.08 -13.76
N LEU A 32 21.73 -2.83 -14.84
CA LEU A 32 20.68 -3.83 -14.88
C LEU A 32 21.06 -4.98 -13.93
N PRO A 33 20.21 -5.37 -12.97
CA PRO A 33 20.49 -6.52 -12.12
C PRO A 33 20.50 -7.80 -12.94
N SER A 34 21.17 -8.83 -12.42
CA SER A 34 21.08 -10.17 -13.01
C SER A 34 19.67 -10.75 -12.86
N GLU A 35 19.36 -11.77 -13.66
CA GLU A 35 18.09 -12.49 -13.52
C GLU A 35 17.96 -13.13 -12.13
N ASP A 36 19.04 -13.71 -11.60
CA ASP A 36 19.07 -14.33 -10.26
C ASP A 36 18.80 -13.30 -9.15
N GLU A 37 19.40 -12.11 -9.25
CA GLU A 37 19.14 -11.01 -8.31
C GLU A 37 17.67 -10.58 -8.36
N PHE A 38 17.11 -10.48 -9.57
CA PHE A 38 15.72 -10.07 -9.75
C PHE A 38 14.74 -11.14 -9.27
N ALA A 39 15.02 -12.41 -9.53
CA ALA A 39 14.30 -13.57 -8.99
C ALA A 39 14.33 -13.56 -7.45
N GLY A 40 15.49 -13.27 -6.86
CA GLY A 40 15.64 -13.10 -5.41
C GLY A 40 14.77 -11.98 -4.83
N ARG A 41 14.57 -10.88 -5.57
CA ARG A 41 13.64 -9.80 -5.17
C ARG A 41 12.20 -10.25 -5.22
N ILE A 42 11.78 -10.93 -6.30
CA ILE A 42 10.42 -11.46 -6.42
C ILE A 42 10.12 -12.39 -5.24
N ARG A 43 11.04 -13.32 -4.94
CA ARG A 43 10.90 -14.25 -3.82
C ARG A 43 10.86 -13.54 -2.46
N SER A 44 11.84 -12.68 -2.18
CA SER A 44 11.97 -12.03 -0.87
C SER A 44 10.87 -11.02 -0.59
N TYR A 45 10.46 -10.22 -1.57
CA TYR A 45 9.36 -9.27 -1.42
C TYR A 45 8.02 -10.01 -1.43
N GLY A 46 7.85 -10.97 -2.36
CA GLY A 46 6.67 -11.82 -2.49
C GLY A 46 6.33 -12.62 -1.24
N ALA A 47 7.33 -12.95 -0.42
CA ALA A 47 7.16 -13.62 0.87
C ALA A 47 6.42 -12.78 1.93
N VAL A 48 6.30 -11.46 1.74
CA VAL A 48 5.65 -10.56 2.71
C VAL A 48 4.60 -9.67 2.05
N TYR A 49 4.88 -9.19 0.84
CA TYR A 49 4.08 -8.20 0.13
C TYR A 49 3.67 -8.72 -1.26
N PRO A 50 2.51 -8.32 -1.78
CA PRO A 50 2.05 -8.74 -3.09
C PRO A 50 3.01 -8.26 -4.20
N TRP A 51 3.39 -9.20 -5.07
CA TRP A 51 3.96 -8.94 -6.39
C TRP A 51 2.97 -9.43 -7.44
N LEU A 52 2.45 -8.51 -8.25
CA LEU A 52 1.43 -8.78 -9.25
C LEU A 52 1.99 -8.55 -10.65
N ILE A 53 1.60 -9.41 -11.58
CA ILE A 53 1.83 -9.24 -13.00
C ILE A 53 0.51 -9.08 -13.75
N ALA A 54 0.58 -8.38 -14.88
CA ALA A 54 -0.48 -8.32 -15.87
C ALA A 54 -0.02 -9.03 -17.14
N GLU A 55 -0.73 -10.08 -17.51
CA GLU A 55 -0.41 -10.92 -18.66
C GLU A 55 -1.57 -11.00 -19.66
N GLU A 56 -1.23 -11.23 -20.92
CA GLU A 56 -2.18 -11.45 -22.01
C GLU A 56 -1.57 -12.49 -22.95
N GLU A 57 -2.30 -13.56 -23.23
CA GLU A 57 -1.84 -14.65 -24.10
C GLU A 57 -0.47 -15.23 -23.67
N GLY A 58 -0.27 -15.39 -22.36
CA GLY A 58 0.99 -15.89 -21.79
C GLY A 58 2.14 -14.88 -21.79
N LYS A 59 1.95 -13.67 -22.30
CA LYS A 59 2.96 -12.60 -22.31
C LYS A 59 2.75 -11.62 -21.16
N ILE A 60 3.77 -11.42 -20.35
CA ILE A 60 3.78 -10.40 -19.30
C ILE A 60 3.97 -9.01 -19.93
N LEU A 61 3.05 -8.10 -19.63
CA LEU A 61 3.00 -6.75 -20.20
C LEU A 61 3.30 -5.66 -19.17
N ALA A 62 3.07 -5.94 -17.88
CA ALA A 62 3.37 -5.04 -16.79
C ALA A 62 3.47 -5.82 -15.47
N TYR A 63 4.11 -5.22 -14.48
CA TYR A 63 4.10 -5.74 -13.11
C TYR A 63 4.09 -4.60 -12.11
N ALA A 64 3.59 -4.89 -10.92
CA ALA A 64 3.63 -3.98 -9.77
C ALA A 64 3.89 -4.78 -8.51
N TYR A 65 4.69 -4.22 -7.61
CA TYR A 65 5.00 -4.88 -6.35
C TYR A 65 5.02 -3.88 -5.22
N ALA A 66 4.86 -4.42 -4.02
CA ALA A 66 5.09 -3.71 -2.78
C ALA A 66 6.31 -4.31 -2.08
N HIS A 67 6.98 -3.50 -1.28
CA HIS A 67 8.09 -3.94 -0.45
C HIS A 67 8.19 -3.07 0.81
N ARG A 68 9.07 -3.47 1.73
CA ARG A 68 9.26 -2.77 3.00
C ARG A 68 9.79 -1.36 2.75
N ALA A 69 9.09 -0.34 3.24
CA ALA A 69 9.47 1.05 3.00
C ALA A 69 10.66 1.52 3.87
N GLN A 70 10.81 0.99 5.09
CA GLN A 70 11.91 1.34 5.99
C GLN A 70 12.33 0.13 6.86
N GLU A 71 13.59 0.07 7.26
CA GLU A 71 14.18 -1.09 7.94
C GLU A 71 13.79 -1.27 9.41
N ARG A 72 13.36 -0.20 10.09
CA ARG A 72 13.06 -0.26 11.53
C ARG A 72 11.64 -0.79 11.75
N ALA A 73 11.48 -1.68 12.73
CA ALA A 73 10.21 -2.38 12.99
C ALA A 73 8.99 -1.46 13.25
N ALA A 74 9.21 -0.24 13.74
CA ALA A 74 8.14 0.75 13.91
C ALA A 74 7.44 1.12 12.58
N TYR A 75 8.08 0.87 11.43
CA TYR A 75 7.56 1.13 10.09
C TYR A 75 6.89 -0.06 9.42
N ASP A 76 6.76 -1.22 10.09
CA ASP A 76 6.20 -2.45 9.50
C ASP A 76 4.68 -2.40 9.20
N TRP A 77 4.11 -1.20 9.27
CA TRP A 77 2.75 -0.85 8.90
C TRP A 77 2.68 -0.20 7.52
N ASN A 78 3.83 0.02 6.88
CA ASN A 78 3.94 0.76 5.64
C ASN A 78 4.51 -0.12 4.53
N ALA A 79 4.19 0.23 3.28
CA ALA A 79 4.79 -0.38 2.11
C ALA A 79 5.16 0.68 1.07
N GLU A 80 6.25 0.48 0.35
CA GLU A 80 6.59 1.26 -0.83
C GLU A 80 6.22 0.47 -2.08
N LEU A 81 5.61 1.15 -3.04
CA LEU A 81 5.06 0.56 -4.25
C LEU A 81 5.91 0.92 -5.46
N SER A 82 5.98 -0.01 -6.39
CA SER A 82 6.60 0.18 -7.70
C SER A 82 5.73 -0.43 -8.79
N VAL A 83 5.71 0.21 -9.96
CA VAL A 83 4.97 -0.29 -11.14
C VAL A 83 5.76 -0.02 -12.41
N TYR A 84 5.86 -1.04 -13.24
CA TYR A 84 6.54 -0.97 -14.53
C TYR A 84 5.63 -1.58 -15.60
N VAL A 85 5.48 -0.86 -16.71
CA VAL A 85 4.66 -1.26 -17.84
C VAL A 85 5.58 -1.38 -19.05
N SER A 86 5.48 -2.41 -19.86
CA SER A 86 6.24 -2.46 -21.12
C SER A 86 5.92 -1.22 -21.96
N LYS A 87 6.94 -0.61 -22.58
CA LYS A 87 6.76 0.53 -23.50
C LYS A 87 5.76 0.21 -24.61
N ASN A 88 5.71 -1.04 -25.06
CA ASN A 88 4.78 -1.54 -26.08
C ASN A 88 3.32 -1.69 -25.58
N ALA A 89 3.10 -1.55 -24.28
CA ALA A 89 1.80 -1.64 -23.63
C ALA A 89 1.43 -0.36 -22.85
N ALA A 90 2.21 0.71 -23.01
CA ALA A 90 1.95 2.00 -22.38
C ALA A 90 0.60 2.58 -22.84
N GLY A 91 -0.02 3.41 -22.00
CA GLY A 91 -1.32 4.03 -22.30
C GLY A 91 -2.54 3.10 -22.19
N ARG A 92 -2.36 1.78 -22.06
CA ARG A 92 -3.46 0.80 -21.94
C ARG A 92 -4.08 0.69 -20.54
N GLY A 93 -3.75 1.61 -19.62
CA GLY A 93 -4.28 1.62 -18.24
C GLY A 93 -3.77 0.50 -17.32
N LEU A 94 -2.76 -0.28 -17.74
CA LEU A 94 -2.25 -1.44 -16.97
C LEU A 94 -1.72 -1.04 -15.59
N GLY A 95 -0.98 0.06 -15.49
CA GLY A 95 -0.46 0.55 -14.21
C GLY A 95 -1.58 0.88 -13.22
N THR A 96 -2.67 1.50 -13.68
CA THR A 96 -3.85 1.76 -12.84
C THR A 96 -4.51 0.46 -12.39
N ARG A 97 -4.66 -0.52 -13.28
CA ARG A 97 -5.28 -1.81 -12.93
C ARG A 97 -4.46 -2.58 -11.90
N LEU A 98 -3.15 -2.64 -12.08
CA LEU A 98 -2.21 -3.25 -11.15
C LEU A 98 -2.21 -2.57 -9.79
N TYR A 99 -2.07 -1.24 -9.73
CA TYR A 99 -2.09 -0.52 -8.45
C TYR A 99 -3.45 -0.62 -7.72
N ARG A 100 -4.59 -0.65 -8.43
CA ARG A 100 -5.88 -0.89 -7.77
C ARG A 100 -5.91 -2.25 -7.08
N ALA A 101 -5.47 -3.31 -7.76
CA ALA A 101 -5.40 -4.63 -7.19
C ALA A 101 -4.39 -4.68 -6.02
N LEU A 102 -3.20 -4.13 -6.21
CA LEU A 102 -2.14 -4.07 -5.21
C LEU A 102 -2.60 -3.36 -3.93
N LEU A 103 -3.21 -2.18 -4.05
CA LEU A 103 -3.73 -1.41 -2.92
C LEU A 103 -4.85 -2.13 -2.18
N ALA A 104 -5.72 -2.85 -2.89
CA ALA A 104 -6.76 -3.67 -2.27
C ALA A 104 -6.14 -4.79 -1.42
N LEU A 105 -5.15 -5.52 -1.96
CA LEU A 105 -4.44 -6.56 -1.22
C LEU A 105 -3.69 -6.00 0.00
N LEU A 106 -2.98 -4.87 -0.15
CA LEU A 106 -2.25 -4.22 0.93
C LEU A 106 -3.19 -3.76 2.06
N LYS A 107 -4.38 -3.27 1.70
CA LYS A 107 -5.41 -2.90 2.69
C LYS A 107 -5.82 -4.11 3.52
N GLU A 108 -6.08 -5.26 2.89
CA GLU A 108 -6.43 -6.51 3.59
C GLU A 108 -5.26 -7.06 4.42
N GLN A 109 -4.01 -6.83 4.03
CA GLN A 109 -2.83 -7.13 4.87
C GLN A 109 -2.73 -6.26 6.12
N GLY A 110 -3.46 -5.14 6.17
CA GLY A 110 -3.38 -4.16 7.25
C GLY A 110 -2.29 -3.10 7.05
N VAL A 111 -1.78 -2.93 5.82
CA VAL A 111 -0.90 -1.80 5.48
C VAL A 111 -1.67 -0.49 5.66
N ARG A 112 -1.09 0.41 6.44
CA ARG A 112 -1.64 1.70 6.82
C ARG A 112 -1.28 2.79 5.84
N THR A 113 -0.02 2.85 5.44
CA THR A 113 0.45 3.84 4.47
C THR A 113 1.18 3.17 3.32
N ALA A 114 0.75 3.48 2.10
CA ALA A 114 1.47 3.14 0.89
C ALA A 114 2.24 4.35 0.39
N TYR A 115 3.50 4.17 0.04
CA TYR A 115 4.35 5.20 -0.56
C TYR A 115 4.63 4.89 -2.02
N GLY A 116 4.76 5.93 -2.84
CA GLY A 116 5.27 5.84 -4.21
C GLY A 116 6.35 6.88 -4.41
N VAL A 117 7.52 6.45 -4.89
CA VAL A 117 8.65 7.35 -5.15
C VAL A 117 8.77 7.56 -6.66
N VAL A 118 8.78 8.82 -7.09
CA VAL A 118 8.78 9.20 -8.50
C VAL A 118 9.95 10.13 -8.78
N THR A 119 10.85 9.74 -9.67
CA THR A 119 11.86 10.66 -10.19
C THR A 119 11.18 11.78 -10.98
N MET A 120 11.53 13.03 -10.67
CA MET A 120 10.94 14.21 -11.27
C MET A 120 11.88 14.84 -12.33
N PRO A 121 11.32 15.41 -13.42
CA PRO A 121 9.90 15.48 -13.78
C PRO A 121 9.40 14.16 -14.39
N ASN A 122 8.18 13.74 -14.00
CA ASN A 122 7.47 12.60 -14.60
C ASN A 122 5.96 12.77 -14.40
N ASP A 123 5.35 13.58 -15.27
CA ASP A 123 3.94 13.96 -15.14
C ASP A 123 2.99 12.77 -15.26
N ALA A 124 3.34 11.76 -16.06
CA ALA A 124 2.55 10.55 -16.23
C ALA A 124 2.46 9.74 -14.92
N SER A 125 3.59 9.53 -14.24
CA SER A 125 3.62 8.83 -12.96
C SER A 125 2.96 9.66 -11.86
N ALA A 126 3.21 10.97 -11.82
CA ALA A 126 2.57 11.87 -10.86
C ALA A 126 1.03 11.91 -11.05
N ALA A 127 0.55 11.90 -12.29
CA ALA A 127 -0.88 11.83 -12.60
C ALA A 127 -1.49 10.48 -12.19
N LEU A 128 -0.78 9.36 -12.41
CA LEU A 128 -1.21 8.04 -11.95
C LEU A 128 -1.41 8.01 -10.43
N HIS A 129 -0.42 8.50 -9.67
CA HIS A 129 -0.50 8.57 -8.20
C HIS A 129 -1.67 9.44 -7.74
N ARG A 130 -1.82 10.66 -8.28
CA ARG A 130 -2.94 11.55 -7.96
C ARG A 130 -4.30 10.92 -8.29
N LYS A 131 -4.44 10.28 -9.45
CA LYS A 131 -5.67 9.57 -9.85
C LYS A 131 -6.07 8.47 -8.88
N LEU A 132 -5.08 7.84 -8.24
CA LEU A 132 -5.29 6.80 -7.24
C LEU A 132 -5.42 7.34 -5.82
N GLY A 133 -5.49 8.66 -5.64
CA GLY A 133 -5.69 9.31 -4.34
C GLY A 133 -4.44 9.40 -3.49
N PHE A 134 -3.25 9.36 -4.09
CA PHE A 134 -2.01 9.72 -3.39
C PHE A 134 -1.85 11.24 -3.35
N GLY A 135 -1.39 11.75 -2.21
CA GLY A 135 -0.91 13.12 -2.05
C GLY A 135 0.61 13.19 -2.17
N LEU A 136 1.15 14.32 -2.64
CA LEU A 136 2.58 14.57 -2.57
C LEU A 136 2.95 14.90 -1.11
N LEU A 137 3.76 14.03 -0.49
CA LEU A 137 4.30 14.22 0.86
C LEU A 137 5.44 15.24 0.86
N GLY A 138 6.31 15.17 -0.14
CA GLY A 138 7.48 16.05 -0.25
C GLY A 138 8.32 15.74 -1.47
N THR A 139 9.30 16.60 -1.75
CA THR A 139 10.29 16.39 -2.82
C THR A 139 11.68 16.42 -2.23
N TYR A 140 12.47 15.38 -2.49
CA TYR A 140 13.89 15.39 -2.19
C TYR A 140 14.63 15.98 -3.39
N HIS A 141 15.20 17.16 -3.18
CA HIS A 141 15.86 17.91 -4.24
C HIS A 141 17.26 17.39 -4.50
N ASN A 142 17.61 17.20 -5.78
CA ASN A 142 18.94 16.79 -6.23
C ASN A 142 19.47 15.51 -5.56
N THR A 143 18.56 14.61 -5.18
CA THR A 143 18.88 13.44 -4.35
C THR A 143 19.48 12.26 -5.14
N GLY A 144 19.21 12.17 -6.43
CA GLY A 144 19.75 11.12 -7.30
C GLY A 144 20.67 11.70 -8.36
N TYR A 145 21.76 11.00 -8.68
CA TYR A 145 22.62 11.33 -9.82
C TYR A 145 22.61 10.19 -10.82
N LYS A 146 22.11 10.45 -12.03
CA LYS A 146 22.05 9.45 -13.09
C LYS A 146 22.07 10.11 -14.46
N ASN A 147 22.73 9.45 -15.42
CA ASN A 147 22.89 9.94 -16.80
C ASN A 147 23.44 11.38 -16.86
N GLY A 148 24.47 11.65 -16.04
CA GLY A 148 25.14 12.95 -16.02
C GLY A 148 24.34 14.08 -15.37
N ARG A 149 23.21 13.81 -14.71
CA ARG A 149 22.33 14.84 -14.16
C ARG A 149 21.85 14.50 -12.75
N ARG A 150 21.76 15.52 -11.90
CA ARG A 150 21.04 15.42 -10.63
C ARG A 150 19.54 15.42 -10.88
N ARG A 151 18.80 14.68 -10.06
CA ARG A 151 17.36 14.45 -10.19
C ARG A 151 16.70 14.57 -8.83
N ASP A 152 15.49 15.12 -8.86
CA ASP A 152 14.60 15.20 -7.72
C ASP A 152 13.80 13.89 -7.60
N ALA A 153 13.41 13.53 -6.38
CA ALA A 153 12.50 12.42 -6.12
C ALA A 153 11.28 12.93 -5.34
N GLY A 154 10.11 12.87 -5.98
CA GLY A 154 8.83 13.15 -5.34
C GLY A 154 8.34 11.93 -4.56
N TRP A 155 8.05 12.14 -3.28
CA TRP A 155 7.44 11.14 -2.41
C TRP A 155 5.94 11.35 -2.35
N PHE A 156 5.19 10.34 -2.79
CA PHE A 156 3.74 10.31 -2.74
C PHE A 156 3.29 9.36 -1.65
N GLU A 157 2.24 9.71 -0.91
CA GLU A 157 1.65 8.86 0.11
C GLU A 157 0.15 8.67 -0.09
N LYS A 158 -0.32 7.48 0.28
CA LYS A 158 -1.74 7.17 0.45
C LYS A 158 -1.95 6.49 1.79
N ASN A 159 -2.69 7.16 2.66
CA ASN A 159 -3.01 6.65 3.99
C ASN A 159 -4.40 5.98 3.99
N ASN A 160 -4.43 4.70 4.34
CA ASN A 160 -5.66 3.99 4.69
C ASN A 160 -6.08 4.43 6.09
N ARG A 161 -6.76 5.58 6.17
CA ARG A 161 -7.39 6.10 7.39
C ARG A 161 -8.59 5.23 7.82
N VAL A 162 -8.38 3.94 8.06
CA VAL A 162 -9.23 3.23 9.02
C VAL A 162 -8.77 3.78 10.35
N MET A 163 -9.55 4.74 10.85
CA MET A 163 -9.32 5.45 12.09
C MET A 163 -8.69 4.52 13.12
N TRP A 164 -7.63 5.00 13.76
CA TRP A 164 -7.23 4.58 15.09
C TRP A 164 -8.39 4.93 16.05
N SER A 165 -9.58 4.37 15.80
CA SER A 165 -10.69 4.48 16.72
C SER A 165 -10.23 3.64 17.89
N CYS A 166 -9.77 4.33 18.93
CA CYS A 166 -9.88 3.83 20.29
C CYS A 166 -11.27 3.21 20.36
N SER A 167 -11.35 1.88 20.42
CA SER A 167 -12.62 1.22 20.67
C SER A 167 -13.05 1.78 22.02
N LYS A 168 -14.02 2.69 22.02
CA LYS A 168 -14.73 3.00 23.24
C LYS A 168 -15.36 1.66 23.60
N SER A 169 -14.78 0.96 24.57
CA SER A 169 -15.42 -0.21 25.15
C SER A 169 -16.80 0.27 25.58
N THR A 170 -17.84 -0.26 24.95
CA THR A 170 -19.23 -0.02 25.33
C THR A 170 -19.40 -0.58 26.73
N SER A 171 -19.12 0.22 27.76
CA SER A 171 -19.54 -0.09 29.12
C SER A 171 -21.04 0.19 29.16
N ALA A 172 -21.80 -0.84 28.82
CA ALA A 172 -23.21 -0.90 29.12
C ALA A 172 -23.37 -1.08 30.64
N ARG A 173 -23.77 -0.01 31.34
CA ARG A 173 -24.79 0.03 32.40
C ARG A 173 -24.68 1.36 33.16
N LEU A 174 -25.63 2.25 32.90
CA LEU A 174 -26.12 3.17 33.92
C LEU A 174 -27.63 2.99 34.01
N THR A 175 -28.02 1.90 34.66
CA THR A 175 -29.36 1.81 35.26
C THR A 175 -29.27 2.49 36.61
N ALA A 176 -30.00 3.60 36.71
CA ALA A 176 -30.61 4.19 37.90
C ALA A 176 -29.89 4.02 39.26
N CYS A 177 -29.49 5.15 39.85
CA CYS A 177 -29.79 5.39 41.26
C CYS A 177 -30.00 6.88 41.50
N ARG A 178 -31.27 7.31 41.44
CA ARG A 178 -31.71 8.53 42.12
C ARG A 178 -31.69 8.22 43.62
N SER A 179 -30.87 8.94 44.38
CA SER A 179 -31.25 9.66 45.60
C SER A 179 -30.14 9.70 46.67
N ARG A 180 -29.97 10.93 47.19
CA ARG A 180 -29.46 11.34 48.52
C ARG A 180 -27.94 11.44 48.78
N SER A 181 -27.58 12.71 49.04
CA SER A 181 -26.59 13.24 50.00
C SER A 181 -25.09 12.96 49.80
N ALA A 182 -24.34 14.04 49.59
CA ALA A 182 -22.89 14.13 49.83
C ALA A 182 -22.59 13.93 51.35
N PRO A 183 -21.40 13.43 51.74
CA PRO A 183 -20.22 14.31 51.77
C PRO A 183 -18.84 13.67 51.49
N SER A 184 -17.86 14.58 51.36
CA SER A 184 -16.41 14.48 51.61
C SER A 184 -15.50 13.62 50.71
N ALA A 185 -14.69 14.36 49.94
CA ALA A 185 -13.27 14.15 49.63
C ALA A 185 -12.69 12.72 49.76
N SER A 186 -12.60 12.04 48.62
CA SER A 186 -11.35 11.39 48.24
C SER A 186 -11.19 11.54 46.73
N SER A 187 -10.09 12.15 46.30
CA SER A 187 -9.71 12.24 44.90
C SER A 187 -9.27 10.86 44.40
N GLN A 188 -10.24 9.98 44.15
CA GLN A 188 -10.00 8.85 43.28
C GLN A 188 -10.01 9.38 41.86
N THR A 189 -8.81 9.67 41.36
CA THR A 189 -8.52 9.82 39.94
C THR A 189 -9.11 8.59 39.25
N ALA A 190 -10.26 8.74 38.60
CA ALA A 190 -10.80 7.72 37.73
C ALA A 190 -9.73 7.43 36.69
N LYS A 191 -8.99 6.34 36.86
CA LYS A 191 -8.15 5.77 35.80
C LYS A 191 -9.12 5.49 34.66
N ARG A 192 -9.21 6.42 33.72
CA ARG A 192 -9.69 6.12 32.37
C ARG A 192 -8.80 4.97 31.93
N SER A 193 -9.33 3.76 31.94
CA SER A 193 -8.69 2.63 31.29
C SER A 193 -8.60 3.04 29.83
N CYS A 194 -7.41 3.48 29.43
CA CYS A 194 -7.05 3.58 28.03
C CYS A 194 -7.32 2.18 27.48
N GLY A 195 -8.34 2.06 26.62
CA GLY A 195 -8.79 0.78 26.07
C GLY A 195 -7.58 -0.01 25.63
N ARG A 196 -7.48 -1.25 26.10
CA ARG A 196 -6.38 -2.16 25.78
C ARG A 196 -6.21 -2.15 24.26
N PHE A 197 -5.08 -1.60 23.81
CA PHE A 197 -4.62 -1.66 22.43
C PHE A 197 -4.61 -3.12 22.02
N GLU A 198 -5.63 -3.55 21.29
CA GLU A 198 -5.55 -4.82 20.59
C GLU A 198 -4.65 -4.57 19.37
N LYS A 199 -3.34 -4.61 19.63
CA LYS A 199 -2.28 -4.38 18.64
C LYS A 199 -2.41 -5.52 17.63
N GLN A 200 -3.01 -5.24 16.49
CA GLN A 200 -2.80 -6.07 15.32
C GLN A 200 -1.28 -6.27 15.15
N PRO A 201 -0.79 -7.49 14.87
CA PRO A 201 0.63 -7.68 14.61
C PRO A 201 1.00 -6.93 13.33
N PRO A 202 2.22 -6.37 13.24
CA PRO A 202 2.69 -5.68 12.04
C PRO A 202 2.69 -6.62 10.82
N VAL A 203 2.72 -6.05 9.62
CA VAL A 203 2.54 -6.78 8.36
C VAL A 203 3.53 -7.93 8.23
N GLN A 204 4.78 -7.73 8.68
CA GLN A 204 5.85 -8.74 8.62
C GLN A 204 5.62 -9.97 9.51
N HIS A 205 4.70 -9.91 10.47
CA HIS A 205 4.39 -11.01 11.38
C HIS A 205 3.05 -11.69 11.06
N ARG A 206 2.41 -11.31 9.95
CA ARG A 206 1.18 -11.91 9.44
C ARG A 206 1.55 -12.85 8.31
N GLY A 207 1.67 -14.15 8.58
CA GLY A 207 1.91 -15.17 7.56
C GLY A 207 0.90 -15.04 6.40
N LEU A 208 1.39 -15.19 5.16
CA LEU A 208 0.63 -14.99 3.92
C LEU A 208 -0.59 -15.93 3.83
N PHE A 209 -1.79 -15.43 4.10
CA PHE A 209 -3.04 -16.08 3.67
C PHE A 209 -3.50 -15.43 2.36
N PHE A 210 -2.95 -15.87 1.22
CA PHE A 210 -3.17 -15.18 -0.07
C PHE A 210 -3.89 -15.94 -1.18
N ALA A 211 -4.30 -17.19 -0.97
CA ALA A 211 -4.92 -17.97 -2.04
C ALA A 211 -6.36 -17.53 -2.41
N GLY A 212 -7.12 -16.92 -1.47
CA GLY A 212 -8.54 -16.60 -1.70
C GLY A 212 -8.84 -15.19 -2.23
N LEU A 213 -7.91 -14.25 -2.08
CA LEU A 213 -8.21 -12.81 -2.21
C LEU A 213 -8.06 -12.28 -3.64
N LEU A 214 -7.21 -12.92 -4.46
CA LEU A 214 -6.95 -12.45 -5.82
C LEU A 214 -8.18 -12.63 -6.74
N SER A 215 -8.89 -13.77 -6.67
CA SER A 215 -10.08 -14.02 -7.48
C SER A 215 -11.22 -13.01 -7.20
N ALA A 216 -11.33 -12.49 -5.98
CA ALA A 216 -12.30 -11.45 -5.64
C ALA A 216 -11.90 -10.07 -6.18
N VAL A 217 -10.60 -9.77 -6.23
CA VAL A 217 -10.06 -8.47 -6.65
C VAL A 217 -9.94 -8.35 -8.18
N THR A 218 -9.72 -9.46 -8.90
CA THR A 218 -9.58 -9.46 -10.37
C THR A 218 -10.91 -9.50 -11.12
N ALA A 219 -11.99 -9.97 -10.49
CA ALA A 219 -13.31 -10.16 -11.10
C ALA A 219 -14.17 -8.88 -11.21
N SER A 220 -13.89 -7.81 -10.47
CA SER A 220 -14.61 -6.52 -10.60
C SER A 220 -13.86 -5.34 -9.97
N PRO A 221 -13.06 -4.57 -10.73
CA PRO A 221 -12.43 -3.35 -10.22
C PRO A 221 -13.41 -2.22 -9.87
N ASP A 222 -14.68 -2.31 -10.29
CA ASP A 222 -15.72 -1.29 -10.07
C ASP A 222 -16.83 -1.71 -9.07
N ARG A 223 -16.75 -2.91 -8.48
CA ARG A 223 -17.59 -3.31 -7.33
C ARG A 223 -16.74 -3.45 -6.07
N LEU A 224 -16.26 -2.32 -5.57
CA LEU A 224 -16.04 -2.22 -4.12
C LEU A 224 -17.42 -2.08 -3.47
N PRO A 225 -17.73 -2.75 -2.35
CA PRO A 225 -18.96 -2.46 -1.63
C PRO A 225 -18.94 -0.98 -1.26
N ALA A 226 -19.94 -0.23 -1.74
CA ALA A 226 -20.28 1.05 -1.18
C ALA A 226 -20.63 0.79 0.28
N PHE A 227 -19.70 1.07 1.19
CA PHE A 227 -20.03 1.13 2.60
C PHE A 227 -20.88 2.37 2.79
N ALA A 228 -22.16 2.13 3.08
CA ALA A 228 -23.14 3.15 3.40
C ALA A 228 -22.54 4.19 4.34
N ALA A 229 -22.58 5.45 3.91
CA ALA A 229 -22.58 6.55 4.85
C ALA A 229 -23.79 6.32 5.76
N ALA A 230 -23.53 6.04 7.04
CA ALA A 230 -24.57 6.10 8.04
C ALA A 230 -24.92 7.57 8.24
N ASP A 231 -25.82 8.07 7.40
CA ASP A 231 -26.61 9.26 7.69
C ASP A 231 -27.51 8.93 8.89
N GLY A 232 -27.06 9.34 10.07
CA GLY A 232 -27.88 9.42 11.26
C GLY A 232 -28.62 10.75 11.26
N ALA A 233 -29.67 10.86 10.46
CA ALA A 233 -30.76 11.78 10.72
C ALA A 233 -31.47 11.33 12.01
N GLY A 234 -31.37 12.14 13.05
CA GLY A 234 -32.16 12.01 14.27
C GLY A 234 -33.08 13.21 14.37
N ALA A 235 -34.34 13.03 13.98
CA ALA A 235 -35.44 13.90 14.34
C ALA A 235 -35.64 13.87 15.87
N GLY A 236 -35.94 15.04 16.43
CA GLY A 236 -36.24 15.29 17.84
C GLY A 236 -36.21 16.79 18.11
#